data_AF-A0A2D7L989-F1
#
_entry.id   AF-A0A2D7L989-F1
#
_cell.length_a   1.000
_cell.length_b   1.000
_cell.length_c   1.000
_cell.angle_alpha   90.00
_cell.angle_beta   90.00
_cell.angle_gamma   90.00
#
_symmetry.space_group_name_H-M   'P 1'
#
loop_
_entity.id
_entity.type
_entity.pdbx_description
1 polymer ?
#
loop_
_entity_poly.entity_id
_entity_poly.type
_entity_poly.pdbx_seq_one_letter_code
_entity_poly.pdbx_strand_id
1 'polypeptide(L)'
;MRKLIILFAITLSFAQNAEGTLSPVVTYWKTLTQEEKEIFLFSYLTQVYETHSELKSSVGYGGITEWYYDNRAEMVYGIFDQLELVRLSEIVRWIDEFYSHGEYANRPFIEALEFAYRFAEASGSNMWEKYENLKFDKIKPGKD
;
A
#
# COMPACT_ATOMS: atom_id res chain seq x y z
N MET A 1 -44.52 -3.90 17.97
CA MET A 1 -43.98 -3.03 16.89
C MET A 1 -43.01 -1.98 17.46
N ARG A 2 -43.45 -1.10 18.38
CA ARG A 2 -42.58 -0.05 18.99
C ARG A 2 -41.29 -0.57 19.65
N LYS A 3 -41.36 -1.70 20.36
CA LYS A 3 -40.18 -2.33 21.00
C LYS A 3 -39.16 -2.91 20.02
N LEU A 4 -39.61 -3.40 18.86
CA LEU A 4 -38.73 -3.91 17.79
C LEU A 4 -38.02 -2.78 17.06
N ILE A 5 -38.70 -1.64 16.86
CA ILE A 5 -38.10 -0.44 16.27
C ILE A 5 -36.99 0.13 17.16
N ILE A 6 -37.19 0.11 18.48
CA ILE A 6 -36.17 0.55 19.45
C ILE A 6 -34.96 -0.39 19.41
N LEU A 7 -35.19 -1.71 19.35
CA LEU A 7 -34.10 -2.69 19.24
C LEU A 7 -33.29 -2.50 17.95
N PHE A 8 -33.97 -2.25 16.83
CA PHE A 8 -33.34 -2.01 15.53
C PHE A 8 -32.57 -0.68 15.47
N ALA A 9 -33.10 0.37 16.11
CA ALA A 9 -32.42 1.65 16.24
C ALA A 9 -31.15 1.54 17.10
N ILE A 10 -31.20 0.77 18.19
CA ILE A 10 -30.03 0.53 19.05
C ILE A 10 -28.94 -0.25 18.29
N THR A 11 -29.31 -1.26 17.49
CA THR A 11 -28.33 -1.98 16.64
C THR A 11 -27.70 -1.11 15.57
N LEU A 12 -28.45 -0.14 15.02
CA LEU A 12 -27.92 0.84 14.08
C LEU A 12 -26.94 1.81 14.77
N SER A 13 -27.19 2.20 16.02
CA SER A 13 -26.26 3.06 16.80
C SER A 13 -24.93 2.38 17.11
N PHE A 14 -24.91 1.05 17.33
CA PHE A 14 -23.66 0.29 17.52
C PHE A 14 -22.93 -0.03 16.20
N ALA A 15 -23.61 0.05 15.06
CA ALA A 15 -23.00 -0.12 13.74
C ALA A 15 -22.27 1.14 13.24
N GLN A 16 -22.43 2.29 13.90
CA GLN A 16 -21.79 3.56 13.48
C GLN A 16 -20.34 3.75 13.93
N ASN A 17 -19.74 2.79 14.65
CA ASN A 17 -18.35 2.92 15.13
C ASN A 17 -17.37 2.00 14.37
N ALA A 18 -17.58 1.85 13.06
CA ALA A 18 -16.56 1.34 12.16
C ALA A 18 -15.90 2.46 11.35
N GLU A 19 -15.75 3.66 11.93
CA GLU A 19 -14.66 4.55 11.53
C GLU A 19 -13.37 3.86 12.00
N GLY A 20 -12.82 3.05 11.09
CA GLY A 20 -11.76 2.10 11.36
C GLY A 20 -10.64 2.71 12.18
N THR A 21 -10.22 1.98 13.22
CA THR A 21 -9.01 2.27 13.97
C THR A 21 -7.89 2.60 12.99
N LEU A 22 -7.43 3.85 13.00
CA LEU A 22 -6.32 4.30 12.17
C LEU A 22 -5.17 3.31 12.33
N SER A 23 -4.70 2.76 11.20
CA SER A 23 -3.50 1.94 11.21
C SER A 23 -2.37 2.77 11.85
N PRO A 24 -1.69 2.26 12.91
CA PRO A 24 -0.62 2.99 13.56
C PRO A 24 0.47 3.46 12.59
N VAL A 25 0.70 2.70 11.51
CA VAL A 25 1.65 3.05 10.45
C VAL A 25 1.19 4.30 9.68
N VAL A 26 -0.11 4.42 9.38
CA VAL A 26 -0.66 5.59 8.68
C VAL A 26 -0.60 6.83 9.57
N THR A 27 -0.94 6.66 10.85
CA THR A 27 -0.79 7.74 11.84
C THR A 27 0.66 8.19 11.93
N TYR A 28 1.60 7.25 12.03
CA TYR A 28 3.03 7.56 12.06
C TYR A 28 3.49 8.28 10.79
N TRP A 29 3.16 7.74 9.60
CA TRP A 29 3.48 8.35 8.31
C TRP A 29 3.06 9.82 8.21
N LYS A 30 1.86 10.16 8.68
CA LYS A 30 1.33 11.54 8.66
C LYS A 30 2.10 12.50 9.56
N THR A 31 2.87 12.00 10.53
CA THR A 31 3.72 12.84 11.41
C THR A 31 5.11 13.11 10.84
N LEU A 32 5.53 12.35 9.84
CA LEU A 32 6.88 12.42 9.29
C LEU A 32 7.03 13.61 8.33
N THR A 33 8.19 14.25 8.38
CA THR A 33 8.69 15.13 7.33
C THR A 33 8.96 14.35 6.04
N GLN A 34 9.16 15.05 4.92
CA GLN A 34 9.46 14.42 3.64
C GLN A 34 10.70 13.51 3.70
N GLU A 35 11.78 13.99 4.32
CA GLU A 35 13.02 13.21 4.49
C GLU A 35 12.82 11.98 5.37
N GLU A 36 12.08 12.13 6.48
CA GLU A 36 11.76 11.00 7.36
C GLU A 36 10.87 9.95 6.68
N LYS A 37 9.98 10.36 5.77
CA LYS A 37 9.18 9.42 4.95
C LYS A 37 10.04 8.62 3.99
N GLU A 38 11.05 9.26 3.39
CA GLU A 38 12.03 8.55 2.54
C GLU A 38 12.82 7.54 3.37
N ILE A 39 13.33 7.93 4.55
CA ILE A 39 14.03 7.01 5.46
C ILE A 39 13.11 5.85 5.88
N PHE A 40 11.87 6.14 6.27
CA PHE A 40 10.89 5.12 6.65
C PHE A 40 10.62 4.15 5.50
N LEU A 41 10.36 4.67 4.29
CA LEU A 41 10.07 3.87 3.12
C LEU A 41 11.25 2.96 2.78
N PHE A 42 12.46 3.49 2.71
CA PHE A 42 13.64 2.69 2.42
C PHE A 42 13.89 1.60 3.49
N SER A 43 13.67 1.94 4.76
CA SER A 43 13.77 0.98 5.88
C SER A 43 12.73 -0.14 5.76
N TYR A 44 11.49 0.20 5.41
CA TYR A 44 10.41 -0.76 5.19
C TYR A 44 10.75 -1.73 4.05
N LEU A 45 11.18 -1.21 2.89
CA LEU A 45 11.55 -2.01 1.72
C LEU A 45 12.72 -2.96 2.06
N THR A 46 13.74 -2.45 2.74
CA THR A 46 14.89 -3.25 3.17
C THR A 46 14.47 -4.35 4.14
N GLN A 47 13.60 -4.04 5.12
CA GLN A 47 13.11 -5.03 6.07
C GLN A 47 12.36 -6.18 5.38
N VAL A 48 11.54 -5.89 4.37
CA VAL A 48 10.82 -6.92 3.61
C VAL A 48 11.80 -7.79 2.82
N TYR A 49 12.78 -7.17 2.17
CA TYR A 49 13.84 -7.88 1.45
C TYR A 49 14.62 -8.84 2.37
N GLU A 50 15.08 -8.34 3.52
CA GLU A 50 15.84 -9.13 4.50
C GLU A 50 15.00 -10.26 5.08
N THR A 51 13.73 -9.99 5.41
CA THR A 51 12.80 -11.01 5.91
C THR A 51 12.62 -12.15 4.90
N HIS A 52 12.43 -11.84 3.60
CA HIS A 52 12.31 -12.88 2.59
C HIS A 52 13.63 -13.67 2.42
N SER A 53 14.77 -12.98 2.46
CA SER A 53 16.09 -13.61 2.39
C SER A 53 16.35 -14.56 3.57
N GLU A 54 15.92 -14.16 4.77
CA GLU A 54 15.98 -14.99 5.97
C GLU A 54 15.03 -16.18 5.91
N LEU A 55 13.80 -16.01 5.40
CA LEU A 55 12.86 -17.12 5.19
C LEU A 55 13.44 -18.16 4.22
N LYS A 56 14.06 -17.71 3.13
CA LYS A 56 14.73 -18.58 2.16
C LYS A 56 15.88 -19.38 2.80
N SER A 57 16.67 -18.74 3.66
CA SER A 57 17.83 -19.40 4.29
C SER A 57 17.45 -20.32 5.44
N SER A 58 16.39 -19.99 6.18
CA SER A 58 15.97 -20.73 7.39
C SER A 58 14.94 -21.83 7.13
N VAL A 59 13.97 -21.60 6.23
CA VAL A 59 12.84 -22.52 5.97
C VAL A 59 12.89 -23.11 4.56
N GLY A 60 13.69 -22.55 3.65
CA GLY A 60 13.75 -22.95 2.25
C GLY A 60 12.65 -22.29 1.41
N TYR A 61 12.38 -22.81 0.22
CA TYR A 61 11.54 -22.16 -0.80
C TYR A 61 10.03 -22.51 -0.74
N GLY A 62 9.58 -23.28 0.25
CA GLY A 62 8.19 -23.74 0.30
C GLY A 62 7.30 -22.96 1.27
N GLY A 63 5.98 -23.09 1.09
CA GLY A 63 4.98 -22.70 2.08
C GLY A 63 5.02 -21.21 2.44
N ILE A 64 5.52 -20.88 3.63
CA ILE A 64 5.55 -19.50 4.13
C ILE A 64 6.47 -18.60 3.30
N THR A 65 7.56 -19.13 2.75
CA THR A 65 8.50 -18.34 1.95
C THR A 65 7.86 -17.89 0.64
N GLU A 66 7.20 -18.82 -0.06
CA GLU A 66 6.46 -18.55 -1.30
C GLU A 66 5.29 -17.59 -1.04
N TRP A 67 4.50 -17.84 0.02
CA TRP A 67 3.44 -16.91 0.40
C TRP A 67 3.97 -15.51 0.71
N TYR A 68 5.09 -15.39 1.44
CA TYR A 68 5.68 -14.10 1.75
C TYR A 68 6.20 -13.39 0.49
N TYR A 69 6.76 -14.13 -0.46
CA TYR A 69 7.15 -13.59 -1.75
C TYR A 69 5.94 -13.00 -2.49
N ASP A 70 4.92 -13.82 -2.76
CA ASP A 70 3.73 -13.45 -3.54
C ASP A 70 2.93 -12.30 -2.92
N ASN A 71 2.95 -12.17 -1.57
CA ASN A 71 2.10 -11.21 -0.87
C ASN A 71 2.85 -9.97 -0.36
N ARG A 72 4.20 -9.98 -0.37
CA ARG A 72 5.03 -8.90 0.19
C ARG A 72 6.26 -8.61 -0.65
N ALA A 73 7.12 -9.62 -0.86
CA ALA A 73 8.46 -9.36 -1.37
C ALA A 73 8.50 -9.05 -2.86
N GLU A 74 7.63 -9.65 -3.67
CA GLU A 74 7.58 -9.43 -5.12
C GLU A 74 7.40 -7.94 -5.46
N MET A 75 6.39 -7.30 -4.88
CA MET A 75 6.17 -5.86 -5.05
C MET A 75 7.34 -5.02 -4.57
N VAL A 76 7.96 -5.39 -3.44
CA VAL A 76 9.13 -4.66 -2.91
C VAL A 76 10.33 -4.78 -3.86
N TYR A 77 10.54 -5.93 -4.48
CA TYR A 77 11.57 -6.09 -5.51
C TYR A 77 11.27 -5.24 -6.73
N GLY A 78 10.02 -5.23 -7.21
CA GLY A 78 9.61 -4.33 -8.28
C GLY A 78 9.87 -2.86 -7.94
N ILE A 79 9.62 -2.44 -6.70
CA ILE A 79 9.92 -1.06 -6.27
C ILE A 79 11.43 -0.79 -6.29
N PHE A 80 12.28 -1.72 -5.84
CA PHE A 80 13.73 -1.56 -5.93
C PHE A 80 14.19 -1.37 -7.37
N ASP A 81 13.64 -2.14 -8.32
CA ASP A 81 13.95 -1.98 -9.75
C ASP A 81 13.50 -0.59 -10.26
N GLN A 82 12.33 -0.11 -9.81
CA GLN A 82 11.85 1.24 -10.17
C GLN A 82 12.73 2.36 -9.60
N LEU A 83 13.42 2.15 -8.48
CA LEU A 83 14.32 3.16 -7.90
C LEU A 83 15.56 3.44 -8.78
N GLU A 84 15.85 2.61 -9.78
CA GLU A 84 16.84 2.92 -10.81
C GLU A 84 16.36 4.00 -11.79
N LEU A 85 15.04 4.18 -11.91
CA LEU A 85 14.40 5.08 -12.88
C LEU A 85 13.76 6.31 -12.22
N VAL A 86 13.24 6.16 -11.00
CA VAL A 86 12.57 7.22 -10.25
C VAL A 86 13.19 7.39 -8.87
N ARG A 87 13.16 8.62 -8.36
CA ARG A 87 13.67 8.90 -7.01
C ARG A 87 12.70 8.38 -5.96
N LEU A 88 13.24 8.00 -4.81
CA LEU A 88 12.45 7.59 -3.64
C LEU A 88 11.41 8.66 -3.24
N SER A 89 11.77 9.93 -3.36
CA SER A 89 10.88 11.07 -3.13
C SER A 89 9.63 11.08 -4.02
N GLU A 90 9.71 10.53 -5.24
CA GLU A 90 8.55 10.39 -6.14
C GLU A 90 7.60 9.29 -5.65
N ILE A 91 8.13 8.18 -5.15
CA ILE A 91 7.33 7.11 -4.52
C ILE A 91 6.61 7.65 -3.29
N VAL A 92 7.33 8.38 -2.42
CA VAL A 92 6.74 9.05 -1.25
C VAL A 92 5.62 10.00 -1.65
N ARG A 93 5.80 10.78 -2.71
CA ARG A 93 4.77 11.69 -3.23
C ARG A 93 3.51 10.94 -3.64
N TRP A 94 3.62 9.79 -4.30
CA TRP A 94 2.44 8.99 -4.68
C TRP A 94 1.75 8.32 -3.50
N ILE A 95 2.49 7.94 -2.47
CA ILE A 95 1.92 7.47 -1.20
C ILE A 95 1.14 8.60 -0.51
N ASP A 96 1.68 9.82 -0.50
CA ASP A 96 0.98 11.00 0.03
C ASP A 96 -0.27 11.35 -0.79
N GLU A 97 -0.20 11.26 -2.11
CA GLU A 97 -1.35 11.43 -3.02
C GLU A 97 -2.46 10.44 -2.64
N PHE A 98 -2.13 9.15 -2.51
CA PHE A 98 -3.07 8.11 -2.10
C PHE A 98 -3.79 8.48 -0.80
N TYR A 99 -3.05 8.89 0.26
CA TYR A 99 -3.66 9.26 1.53
C TYR A 99 -4.37 10.61 1.55
N SER A 100 -4.15 11.46 0.55
CA SER A 100 -4.85 12.75 0.42
C SER A 100 -6.34 12.57 0.08
N HIS A 101 -6.70 11.42 -0.49
CA HIS A 101 -8.09 11.08 -0.79
C HIS A 101 -8.80 10.55 0.45
N GLY A 102 -9.92 11.18 0.83
CA GLY A 102 -10.64 10.87 2.07
C GLY A 102 -11.07 9.40 2.22
N GLU A 103 -11.36 8.71 1.12
CA GLU A 103 -11.71 7.28 1.12
C GLU A 103 -10.51 6.34 1.36
N TYR A 104 -9.29 6.85 1.18
CA TYR A 104 -8.05 6.10 1.34
C TYR A 104 -7.26 6.51 2.60
N ALA A 105 -7.68 7.58 3.28
CA ALA A 105 -6.97 8.19 4.41
C ALA A 105 -6.63 7.24 5.57
N ASN A 106 -7.33 6.10 5.69
CA ASN A 106 -7.14 5.08 6.74
C ASN A 106 -6.84 3.67 6.17
N ARG A 107 -6.51 3.56 4.88
CA ARG A 107 -6.17 2.27 4.26
C ARG A 107 -4.80 1.77 4.73
N PRO A 108 -4.56 0.45 4.75
CA PRO A 108 -3.26 -0.14 5.07
C PRO A 108 -2.11 0.42 4.23
N PHE A 109 -0.92 0.54 4.83
CA PHE A 109 0.28 1.04 4.15
C PHE A 109 0.66 0.25 2.90
N ILE A 110 0.44 -1.06 2.92
CA ILE A 110 0.72 -1.92 1.76
C ILE A 110 -0.13 -1.52 0.55
N GLU A 111 -1.38 -1.07 0.73
CA GLU A 111 -2.25 -0.63 -0.38
C GLU A 111 -1.75 0.70 -0.98
N ALA A 112 -1.28 1.62 -0.14
CA ALA A 112 -0.66 2.86 -0.61
C ALA A 112 0.65 2.62 -1.36
N LEU A 113 1.43 1.64 -0.88
CA LEU A 113 2.68 1.23 -1.52
C LEU A 113 2.43 0.54 -2.87
N GLU A 114 1.41 -0.31 -2.95
CA GLU A 114 0.96 -0.92 -4.20
C GLU A 114 0.49 0.13 -5.21
N PHE A 115 -0.30 1.11 -4.75
CA PHE A 115 -0.70 2.24 -5.58
C PHE A 115 0.52 2.96 -6.15
N ALA A 116 1.50 3.30 -5.30
CA ALA A 116 2.71 4.00 -5.72
C ALA A 116 3.56 3.16 -6.69
N TYR A 117 3.69 1.85 -6.46
CA TYR A 117 4.39 0.93 -7.36
C TYR A 117 3.74 0.90 -8.74
N ARG A 118 2.42 0.70 -8.80
CA ARG A 118 1.67 0.71 -10.07
C ARG A 118 1.77 2.07 -10.78
N PHE A 119 1.82 3.16 -10.01
CA PHE A 119 2.05 4.50 -10.55
C PHE A 119 3.46 4.68 -11.12
N ALA A 120 4.46 4.04 -10.52
CA ALA A 120 5.83 3.99 -11.02
C ALA A 120 5.87 3.32 -12.40
N GLU A 121 5.27 2.12 -12.51
CA GLU A 121 5.23 1.32 -13.73
C GLU A 121 4.37 1.92 -14.84
N ALA A 122 3.31 2.67 -14.50
CA ALA A 122 2.42 3.26 -15.49
C ALA A 122 3.18 4.20 -16.44
N SER A 123 3.05 3.94 -17.75
CA SER A 123 3.55 4.83 -18.80
C SER A 123 2.84 6.19 -18.74
N GLY A 124 3.56 7.28 -18.95
CA GLY A 124 2.99 8.64 -18.93
C GLY A 124 3.99 9.66 -18.42
N SER A 125 3.92 10.89 -18.96
CA SER A 125 4.87 11.96 -18.66
C SER A 125 4.50 12.76 -17.40
N ASN A 126 3.24 12.71 -16.99
CA ASN A 126 2.71 13.46 -15.85
C ASN A 126 1.63 12.66 -15.07
N MET A 127 1.28 13.13 -13.87
CA MET A 127 0.41 12.38 -12.94
C MET A 127 -0.98 12.08 -13.49
N TRP A 128 -1.55 13.00 -14.27
CA TRP A 128 -2.89 12.83 -14.83
C TRP A 128 -2.91 11.77 -15.93
N GLU A 129 -1.92 11.75 -16.82
CA GLU A 129 -1.76 10.70 -17.83
C GLU A 129 -1.61 9.32 -17.21
N LYS A 130 -0.79 9.20 -16.15
CA LYS A 130 -0.60 7.94 -15.42
C LYS A 130 -1.89 7.47 -14.75
N TYR A 131 -2.64 8.39 -14.15
CA TYR A 131 -3.92 8.08 -13.51
C TYR A 131 -5.00 7.60 -14.51
N GLU A 132 -5.10 8.22 -15.67
CA GLU A 132 -6.00 7.77 -16.73
C GLU A 132 -5.60 6.38 -17.25
N ASN A 133 -4.31 6.13 -17.47
CA ASN A 133 -3.83 4.80 -17.88
C ASN A 133 -4.19 3.72 -16.86
N LEU A 134 -4.05 3.99 -15.57
CA LEU A 134 -4.42 3.07 -14.49
C LEU A 134 -5.94 2.80 -14.40
N LYS A 135 -6.79 3.73 -14.84
CA LYS A 135 -8.26 3.56 -14.87
C LYS A 135 -8.72 2.66 -16.01
N PHE A 136 -8.06 2.72 -17.16
CA PHE A 136 -8.48 2.00 -18.37
C PHE A 136 -7.77 0.67 -18.57
N ASP A 137 -6.66 0.44 -17.88
CA ASP A 137 -6.00 -0.85 -17.90
C ASP A 137 -6.75 -1.91 -17.06
N LYS A 138 -7.60 -2.69 -17.73
CA LYS A 138 -7.56 -4.14 -17.49
C LYS A 138 -6.20 -4.63 -18.00
N ILE A 139 -5.19 -4.58 -17.13
CA ILE A 139 -3.83 -5.00 -17.46
C ILE A 139 -3.90 -6.47 -17.92
N LYS A 140 -3.72 -6.70 -19.22
CA LYS A 140 -3.34 -8.02 -19.71
C LYS A 140 -1.90 -8.25 -19.22
N PRO A 141 -1.57 -9.42 -18.66
CA PRO A 141 -0.20 -9.71 -18.30
C PRO A 141 0.64 -9.66 -19.58
N GLY A 142 1.60 -8.73 -19.60
CA GLY A 142 2.68 -8.74 -20.57
C GLY A 142 3.44 -10.04 -20.36
N LYS A 143 3.21 -11.00 -21.25
CA LYS A 143 4.20 -12.03 -21.53
C LYS A 143 5.35 -11.34 -22.21
N ASP A 144 6.54 -11.48 -21.66
CA ASP A 144 7.71 -11.91 -22.40
C ASP A 144 8.51 -12.87 -21.52
#